data_AF-A0A0L8VFM8-F1
#
_entry.id   AF-A0A0L8VFM8-F1
#
_cell.length_a   1.000
_cell.length_b   1.000
_cell.length_c   1.000
_cell.angle_alpha   90.00
_cell.angle_beta   90.00
_cell.angle_gamma   90.00
#
_symmetry.space_group_name_H-M   'P 1'
#
loop_
_entity.id
_entity.type
_entity.pdbx_description
1 polymer ?
#
loop_
_entity_poly.entity_id
_entity_poly.type
_entity_poly.pdbx_seq_one_letter_code
_entity_poly.pdbx_strand_id
1 'polypeptide(L)'
;MGRYLEENNWDAIKRDFEVRPVNGVRKFNSIHDIEAVLQSFGISRTTSEGATKVRVEIWGSGKPKREFLWSEDMADACVFIMENIDFKEVKKTSPGAEGSGEIRNTHINIGTGIDLSIGNLASLIKSEVQFQGDLVFNTDKPDGTMRKLTDPSKLHQLGWKHQVEIEEGIARVHRWYVRETKLDTVVNQRVKT
;
A
#
# COMPACT_ATOMS: atom_id res chain seq x y z
N MET A 1 1.50 13.30 0.61
CA MET A 1 0.98 14.50 1.31
C MET A 1 1.91 15.01 2.42
N GLY A 2 2.28 14.21 3.43
CA GLY A 2 3.16 14.67 4.51
C GLY A 2 4.46 15.36 4.04
N ARG A 3 5.16 14.77 3.06
CA ARG A 3 6.33 15.39 2.41
C ARG A 3 6.04 16.75 1.75
N TYR A 4 4.97 16.86 0.96
CA TYR A 4 4.63 18.14 0.34
C TYR A 4 4.28 19.21 1.37
N LEU A 5 3.66 18.83 2.49
CA LEU A 5 3.37 19.75 3.58
C LEU A 5 4.66 20.21 4.29
N GLU A 6 5.65 19.33 4.42
CA GLU A 6 6.98 19.63 4.97
C GLU A 6 7.76 20.60 4.06
N GLU A 7 7.66 20.41 2.74
CA GLU A 7 8.29 21.26 1.72
C GLU A 7 7.52 22.58 1.47
N ASN A 8 6.41 22.83 2.16
CA ASN A 8 5.48 23.95 1.87
C ASN A 8 4.99 23.96 0.40
N ASN A 9 4.93 22.79 -0.24
CA ASN A 9 4.55 22.64 -1.63
C ASN A 9 3.03 22.59 -1.80
N TRP A 10 2.38 23.74 -1.55
CA TRP A 10 0.92 23.88 -1.60
C TRP A 10 0.34 23.58 -2.98
N ASP A 11 1.07 23.90 -4.04
CA ASP A 11 0.63 23.65 -5.41
C ASP A 11 0.57 22.15 -5.72
N ALA A 12 1.54 21.36 -5.23
CA ALA A 12 1.51 19.91 -5.36
C ALA A 12 0.35 19.30 -4.55
N ILE A 13 0.07 19.82 -3.35
CA ILE A 13 -1.07 19.36 -2.55
C ILE A 13 -2.39 19.64 -3.27
N LYS A 14 -2.61 20.89 -3.71
CA LYS A 14 -3.83 21.27 -4.46
C LYS A 14 -4.01 20.40 -5.70
N ARG A 15 -2.93 20.20 -6.48
CA ARG A 15 -2.95 19.37 -7.68
C ARG A 15 -3.30 17.93 -7.37
N ASP A 16 -2.75 17.35 -6.30
CA ASP A 16 -3.08 15.97 -5.94
C ASP A 16 -4.56 15.82 -5.59
N PHE A 17 -5.15 16.78 -4.86
CA PHE A 17 -6.60 16.78 -4.58
C PHE A 17 -7.46 16.99 -5.82
N GLU A 18 -6.99 17.70 -6.85
CA GLU A 18 -7.70 17.84 -8.12
C GLU A 18 -7.76 16.51 -8.89
N VAL A 19 -6.63 15.79 -8.93
CA VAL A 19 -6.50 14.49 -9.61
C VAL A 19 -7.17 13.38 -8.79
N ARG A 20 -7.04 13.43 -7.46
CA ARG A 20 -7.46 12.40 -6.50
C ARG A 20 -8.26 13.04 -5.36
N PRO A 21 -9.51 13.44 -5.62
CA PRO A 21 -10.33 14.09 -4.60
C PRO A 21 -10.61 13.15 -3.44
N VAL A 22 -10.42 13.67 -2.23
CA VAL A 22 -10.75 12.96 -1.00
C VAL A 22 -12.02 13.56 -0.43
N ASN A 23 -13.00 12.71 -0.08
CA ASN A 23 -14.33 13.13 0.37
C ASN A 23 -15.04 14.09 -0.61
N GLY A 24 -14.74 13.99 -1.91
CA GLY A 24 -15.32 14.86 -2.94
C GLY A 24 -14.74 16.28 -3.01
N VAL A 25 -13.79 16.63 -2.13
CA VAL A 25 -13.12 17.94 -2.13
C VAL A 25 -12.07 17.97 -3.24
N ARG A 26 -12.24 18.91 -4.18
CA ARG A 26 -11.32 19.12 -5.32
C ARG A 26 -10.58 20.46 -5.28
N LYS A 27 -11.18 21.47 -4.64
CA LYS A 27 -10.68 22.83 -4.61
C LYS A 27 -10.78 23.38 -3.20
N PHE A 28 -9.88 24.29 -2.87
CA PHE A 28 -9.76 24.92 -1.56
C PHE A 28 -9.79 26.43 -1.72
N ASN A 29 -10.46 27.13 -0.80
CA ASN A 29 -10.53 28.59 -0.82
C ASN A 29 -9.34 29.19 -0.06
N SER A 30 -8.76 28.46 0.88
CA SER A 30 -7.62 28.88 1.68
C SER A 30 -6.64 27.74 1.98
N ILE A 31 -5.43 28.09 2.44
CA ILE A 31 -4.47 27.10 2.98
C ILE A 31 -5.04 26.44 4.25
N HIS A 32 -5.78 27.21 5.05
CA HIS A 32 -6.42 26.70 6.26
C HIS A 32 -7.42 25.56 5.94
N ASP A 33 -8.16 25.66 4.84
CA ASP A 33 -9.08 24.60 4.41
C ASP A 33 -8.32 23.31 4.06
N ILE A 34 -7.15 23.44 3.41
CA ILE A 34 -6.28 22.30 3.08
C ILE A 34 -5.78 21.65 4.37
N GLU A 35 -5.28 22.45 5.31
CA GLU A 35 -4.78 21.96 6.59
C GLU A 35 -5.87 21.26 7.40
N ALA A 36 -7.09 21.79 7.43
CA ALA A 36 -8.23 21.17 8.11
C ALA A 36 -8.58 19.80 7.51
N VAL A 37 -8.57 19.69 6.17
CA VAL A 37 -8.80 18.39 5.50
C VAL A 37 -7.66 17.43 5.80
N LEU A 38 -6.40 17.85 5.68
CA LEU A 38 -5.24 17.01 6.00
C LEU A 38 -5.27 16.55 7.46
N GLN A 39 -5.67 17.42 8.39
CA GLN A 39 -5.79 17.10 9.80
C GLN A 39 -6.86 16.02 10.06
N SER A 40 -7.96 16.02 9.30
CA SER A 40 -8.97 14.94 9.39
C SER A 40 -8.43 13.56 8.98
N PHE A 41 -7.33 13.52 8.21
CA PHE A 41 -6.58 12.31 7.85
C PHE A 41 -5.35 12.07 8.74
N GLY A 42 -5.23 12.80 9.86
CA GLY A 42 -4.11 12.65 10.77
C GLY A 42 -2.81 13.29 10.28
N ILE A 43 -2.84 14.11 9.24
CA ILE A 43 -1.66 14.84 8.74
C ILE A 43 -1.72 16.27 9.28
N SER A 44 -0.75 16.62 10.11
CA SER A 44 -0.70 17.94 10.74
C SER A 44 0.68 18.55 10.63
N ARG A 45 0.71 19.87 10.72
CA ARG A 45 1.93 20.67 10.72
C ARG A 45 1.90 21.60 11.93
N THR A 46 3.03 21.75 12.59
CA THR A 46 3.24 22.77 13.62
C THR A 46 4.48 23.57 13.26
N THR A 47 4.39 24.89 13.37
CA THR A 47 5.53 25.78 13.17
C THR A 47 5.88 26.40 14.52
N SER A 48 7.10 26.16 15.00
CA SER A 48 7.62 26.74 16.25
C SER A 48 9.05 27.20 16.02
N GLU A 49 9.39 28.41 16.48
CA GLU A 49 10.76 28.96 16.42
C GLU A 49 11.38 28.90 15.01
N GLY A 50 10.57 29.11 13.96
CA GLY A 50 11.02 29.07 12.56
C GLY A 50 11.20 27.66 11.98
N ALA A 51 11.05 26.60 12.77
CA ALA A 51 11.07 25.22 12.31
C ALA A 51 9.64 24.71 12.04
N THR A 52 9.43 24.14 10.86
CA THR A 52 8.19 23.43 10.51
C THR A 52 8.35 21.96 10.82
N LYS A 53 7.46 21.40 11.64
CA LYS A 53 7.41 19.97 11.95
C LYS A 53 6.09 19.39 11.49
N VAL A 54 6.17 18.40 10.61
CA VAL A 54 5.00 17.66 10.11
C VAL A 54 4.90 16.33 10.84
N ARG A 55 3.67 15.92 11.13
CA ARG A 55 3.35 14.62 11.73
C ARG A 55 2.27 13.93 10.91
N VAL A 56 2.42 12.63 10.74
CA VAL A 56 1.42 11.75 10.14
C VAL A 56 1.02 10.72 11.18
N GLU A 57 -0.24 10.79 11.59
CA GLU A 57 -0.84 9.83 12.50
C GLU A 57 -1.16 8.51 11.77
N ILE A 58 -0.84 7.40 12.42
CA ILE A 58 -1.19 6.05 11.99
C ILE A 58 -2.00 5.43 13.11
N TRP A 59 -3.21 4.97 12.80
CA TRP A 59 -4.08 4.34 13.78
C TRP A 59 -3.56 2.97 14.23
N GLY A 60 -3.65 2.70 15.52
CA GLY A 60 -3.14 1.49 16.16
C GLY A 60 -1.69 1.63 16.62
N SER A 61 -1.14 0.54 17.16
CA SER A 61 0.22 0.50 17.69
C SER A 61 1.29 0.27 16.61
N GLY A 62 0.88 -0.05 15.38
CA GLY A 62 1.79 -0.45 14.30
C GLY A 62 2.35 -1.87 14.44
N LYS A 63 2.08 -2.57 15.55
CA LYS A 63 2.53 -3.95 15.81
C LYS A 63 1.84 -5.02 14.95
N PRO A 64 0.56 -4.89 14.54
CA PRO A 64 -0.07 -5.90 13.71
C PRO A 64 0.72 -6.17 12.43
N LYS A 65 0.86 -7.45 12.08
CA LYS A 65 1.58 -7.89 10.90
C LYS A 65 0.64 -8.26 9.77
N ARG A 66 0.99 -7.86 8.55
CA ARG A 66 0.23 -8.10 7.33
C ARG A 66 1.15 -8.61 6.24
N GLU A 67 0.58 -9.40 5.36
CA GLU A 67 1.17 -9.81 4.10
C GLU A 67 0.78 -8.85 2.98
N PHE A 68 1.71 -8.57 2.08
CA PHE A 68 1.52 -7.74 0.90
C PHE A 68 2.00 -8.52 -0.32
N LEU A 69 1.25 -8.43 -1.42
CA LEU A 69 1.55 -9.08 -2.69
C LEU A 69 1.42 -8.05 -3.81
N TRP A 70 2.37 -8.05 -4.75
CA TRP A 70 2.29 -7.21 -5.94
C TRP A 70 1.13 -7.65 -6.84
N SER A 71 0.34 -6.71 -7.35
CA SER A 71 -0.85 -7.02 -8.15
C SER A 71 -0.53 -7.75 -9.45
N GLU A 72 0.62 -7.47 -10.07
CA GLU A 72 1.02 -8.18 -11.29
C GLU A 72 1.49 -9.60 -10.96
N ASP A 73 2.12 -9.82 -9.80
CA ASP A 73 2.45 -11.17 -9.34
C ASP A 73 1.16 -11.98 -9.04
N MET A 74 0.13 -11.33 -8.49
CA MET A 74 -1.18 -11.98 -8.32
C MET A 74 -1.77 -12.40 -9.67
N ALA A 75 -1.72 -11.52 -10.68
CA ALA A 75 -2.23 -11.81 -12.01
C ALA A 75 -1.41 -12.94 -12.69
N ASP A 76 -0.09 -12.87 -12.59
CA ASP A 76 0.84 -13.87 -13.12
C ASP A 76 0.59 -15.26 -12.49
N ALA A 77 0.42 -15.34 -11.17
CA ALA A 77 0.06 -16.57 -10.48
C ALA A 77 -1.27 -17.17 -11.00
N CYS A 78 -2.28 -16.33 -11.21
CA CYS A 78 -3.57 -16.78 -11.74
C CYS A 78 -3.43 -17.37 -13.15
N VAL A 79 -2.67 -16.71 -14.04
CA VAL A 79 -2.40 -17.19 -15.40
C VAL A 79 -1.60 -18.48 -15.34
N PHE A 80 -0.53 -18.53 -14.54
CA PHE A 80 0.29 -19.72 -14.35
C PHE A 80 -0.55 -20.93 -13.95
N ILE A 81 -1.41 -20.79 -12.92
CA ILE A 81 -2.27 -21.87 -12.44
C ILE A 81 -3.23 -22.32 -13.56
N MET A 82 -3.80 -21.39 -14.31
CA MET A 82 -4.78 -21.70 -15.34
C MET A 82 -4.17 -22.43 -16.55
N GLU A 83 -2.95 -22.06 -16.94
CA GLU A 83 -2.30 -22.60 -18.14
C GLU A 83 -1.49 -23.87 -17.88
N ASN A 84 -0.94 -24.03 -16.67
CA ASN A 84 0.09 -25.03 -16.41
C ASN A 84 -0.32 -26.09 -15.39
N ILE A 85 -1.38 -25.88 -14.60
CA ILE A 85 -1.69 -26.76 -13.46
C ILE A 85 -2.98 -27.54 -13.69
N ASP A 86 -2.85 -28.87 -13.69
CA ASP A 86 -4.00 -29.77 -13.74
C ASP A 86 -4.56 -30.06 -12.34
N PHE A 87 -5.86 -30.35 -12.27
CA PHE A 87 -6.51 -30.76 -11.01
C PHE A 87 -5.83 -31.96 -10.33
N LYS A 88 -5.23 -32.87 -11.12
CA LYS A 88 -4.47 -34.02 -10.60
C LYS A 88 -3.26 -33.59 -9.76
N GLU A 89 -2.64 -32.46 -10.11
CA GLU A 89 -1.48 -31.92 -9.39
C GLU A 89 -1.91 -31.22 -8.10
N VAL A 90 -3.01 -30.47 -8.15
CA VAL A 90 -3.64 -29.88 -6.95
C VAL A 90 -4.06 -30.96 -5.96
N LYS A 91 -4.57 -32.11 -6.45
CA LYS A 91 -4.91 -33.25 -5.59
C LYS A 91 -3.68 -33.79 -4.86
N LYS A 92 -2.55 -34.00 -5.55
CA LYS A 92 -1.31 -34.52 -4.94
C LYS A 92 -0.80 -33.64 -3.80
N THR A 93 -1.04 -32.33 -3.88
CA THR A 93 -0.60 -31.34 -2.88
C THR A 93 -1.67 -31.05 -1.81
N SER A 94 -2.82 -31.74 -1.83
CA SER A 94 -3.92 -31.52 -0.88
C SER A 94 -3.92 -32.54 0.27
N PRO A 95 -4.18 -32.13 1.52
CA PRO A 95 -4.25 -33.06 2.66
C PRO A 95 -5.32 -34.15 2.46
N GLY A 96 -4.98 -35.41 2.73
CA GLY A 96 -5.89 -36.55 2.57
C GLY A 96 -5.91 -37.19 1.17
N ALA A 97 -5.02 -36.77 0.27
CA ALA A 97 -4.88 -37.35 -1.06
C ALA A 97 -4.55 -38.86 -1.06
N GLU A 98 -3.92 -39.35 0.02
CA GLU A 98 -3.64 -40.76 0.27
C GLU A 98 -4.60 -41.30 1.33
N GLY A 99 -5.64 -42.03 0.92
CA GLY A 99 -6.34 -42.98 1.80
C GLY A 99 -7.84 -42.77 2.06
N SER A 100 -8.43 -41.59 1.90
CA SER A 100 -9.85 -41.35 2.27
C SER A 100 -10.85 -41.25 1.10
N GLY A 101 -10.38 -41.23 -0.15
CA GLY A 101 -11.22 -41.14 -1.36
C GLY A 101 -11.86 -39.77 -1.62
N GLU A 102 -12.15 -38.99 -0.58
CA GLU A 102 -12.74 -37.65 -0.68
C GLU A 102 -11.68 -36.56 -0.86
N ILE A 103 -11.79 -35.76 -1.92
CA ILE A 103 -10.88 -34.65 -2.21
C ILE A 103 -11.41 -33.39 -1.53
N ARG A 104 -10.62 -32.81 -0.62
CA ARG A 104 -10.94 -31.55 0.08
C ARG A 104 -9.80 -30.55 -0.06
N ASN A 105 -10.08 -29.29 0.27
CA ASN A 105 -9.08 -28.22 0.39
C ASN A 105 -8.22 -27.98 -0.88
N THR A 106 -8.85 -27.96 -2.06
CA THR A 106 -8.18 -27.74 -3.35
C THR A 106 -7.96 -26.27 -3.70
N HIS A 107 -8.32 -25.34 -2.81
CA HIS A 107 -7.95 -23.93 -2.97
C HIS A 107 -6.42 -23.78 -2.92
N ILE A 108 -5.93 -22.78 -3.66
CA ILE A 108 -4.51 -22.41 -3.71
C ILE A 108 -4.40 -20.99 -3.16
N ASN A 109 -3.62 -20.84 -2.11
CA ASN A 109 -3.28 -19.53 -1.58
C ASN A 109 -2.24 -18.88 -2.48
N ILE A 110 -2.50 -17.66 -2.93
CA ILE A 110 -1.54 -16.82 -3.63
C ILE A 110 -1.07 -15.74 -2.65
N GLY A 111 0.22 -15.73 -2.37
CA GLY A 111 0.83 -14.84 -1.39
C GLY A 111 2.34 -14.97 -1.40
N THR A 112 2.99 -14.13 -0.60
CA THR A 112 4.44 -14.15 -0.42
C THR A 112 4.86 -15.11 0.68
N GLY A 113 3.97 -15.39 1.65
CA GLY A 113 4.30 -16.15 2.86
C GLY A 113 5.20 -15.37 3.82
N ILE A 114 5.37 -14.06 3.58
CA ILE A 114 6.18 -13.14 4.38
C ILE A 114 5.28 -12.03 4.93
N ASP A 115 5.43 -11.72 6.21
CA ASP A 115 4.69 -10.64 6.86
C ASP A 115 5.59 -9.47 7.29
N LEU A 116 4.97 -8.29 7.35
CA LEU A 116 5.60 -7.06 7.79
C LEU A 116 4.66 -6.35 8.78
N SER A 117 5.22 -5.78 9.85
CA SER A 117 4.43 -4.95 10.76
C SER A 117 4.00 -3.66 10.04
N ILE A 118 2.82 -3.14 10.37
CA ILE A 118 2.37 -1.85 9.83
C ILE A 118 3.37 -0.73 10.13
N GLY A 119 4.01 -0.77 11.30
CA GLY A 119 5.06 0.20 11.65
C GLY A 119 6.30 0.12 10.76
N ASN A 120 6.76 -1.09 10.43
CA ASN A 120 7.88 -1.27 9.51
C ASN A 120 7.50 -0.85 8.09
N LEU A 121 6.31 -1.20 7.61
CA LEU A 121 5.81 -0.74 6.31
C LEU A 121 5.79 0.78 6.24
N ALA A 122 5.25 1.44 7.26
CA ALA A 122 5.19 2.90 7.30
C ALA A 122 6.59 3.53 7.30
N SER A 123 7.55 2.88 7.96
CA SER A 123 8.95 3.31 7.97
C SER A 123 9.63 3.16 6.61
N LEU A 124 9.36 2.06 5.90
CA LEU A 124 9.83 1.87 4.51
C LEU A 124 9.24 2.93 3.58
N ILE A 125 7.94 3.19 3.66
CA ILE A 125 7.27 4.24 2.87
C ILE A 125 7.85 5.61 3.21
N LYS A 126 8.05 5.93 4.49
CA LYS A 126 8.68 7.19 4.94
C LYS A 126 10.07 7.36 4.31
N SER A 127 10.86 6.30 4.26
CA SER A 127 12.20 6.30 3.65
C SER A 127 12.12 6.51 2.14
N GLU A 128 11.31 5.73 1.43
CA GLU A 128 11.13 5.83 -0.02
C GLU A 128 10.67 7.22 -0.45
N VAL A 129 9.69 7.79 0.26
CA VAL A 129 9.19 9.13 -0.03
C VAL A 129 10.08 10.23 0.54
N GLN A 130 11.18 9.91 1.25
CA GLN A 130 12.12 10.85 1.87
C GLN A 130 11.48 11.86 2.84
N PHE A 131 10.39 11.47 3.50
CA PHE A 131 9.69 12.31 4.46
C PHE A 131 10.47 12.40 5.78
N GLN A 132 10.79 13.60 6.27
CA GLN A 132 11.59 13.77 7.49
C GLN A 132 10.75 13.93 8.76
N GLY A 133 9.47 14.28 8.64
CA GLY A 133 8.54 14.44 9.75
C GLY A 133 8.23 13.15 10.51
N ASP A 134 7.43 13.24 11.57
CA ASP A 134 7.19 12.12 12.48
C ASP A 134 6.05 11.22 11.99
N LEU A 135 6.19 9.92 12.21
CA LEU A 135 5.07 8.98 12.23
C LEU A 135 4.62 8.82 13.69
N VAL A 136 3.34 9.07 13.96
CA VAL A 136 2.77 9.00 15.31
C VAL A 136 1.73 7.89 15.36
N PHE A 137 1.96 6.87 16.18
CA PHE A 137 1.02 5.76 16.36
C PHE A 137 -0.02 6.12 17.40
N ASN A 138 -1.29 6.17 16.99
CA ASN A 138 -2.42 6.48 17.86
C ASN A 138 -3.04 5.20 18.42
N THR A 139 -2.65 4.86 19.66
CA THR A 139 -3.11 3.65 20.37
C THR A 139 -4.50 3.78 20.98
N ASP A 140 -5.12 4.96 20.93
CA ASP A 140 -6.55 5.12 21.29
C ASP A 140 -7.44 4.46 20.23
N LYS A 141 -6.89 4.22 19.03
CA LYS A 141 -7.52 3.42 17.99
C LYS A 141 -7.08 1.96 18.12
N PRO A 142 -8.02 0.99 18.07
CA PRO A 142 -7.70 -0.41 18.34
C PRO A 142 -6.84 -1.00 17.25
N ASP A 143 -5.96 -1.92 17.64
CA ASP A 143 -5.30 -2.82 16.70
C ASP A 143 -6.30 -3.85 16.17
N GLY A 144 -6.14 -4.23 14.90
CA GLY A 144 -6.79 -5.42 14.35
C GLY A 144 -6.13 -6.71 14.84
N THR A 145 -6.45 -7.84 14.20
CA THR A 145 -5.77 -9.13 14.49
C THR A 145 -4.25 -8.99 14.35
N MET A 146 -3.50 -9.55 15.30
CA MET A 146 -2.05 -9.34 15.39
C MET A 146 -1.26 -9.88 14.19
N ARG A 147 -1.76 -10.91 13.52
CA ARG A 147 -1.11 -11.49 12.34
C ARG A 147 -2.16 -11.94 11.34
N LYS A 148 -2.02 -11.52 10.08
CA LYS A 148 -2.75 -12.07 8.93
C LYS A 148 -1.72 -12.38 7.85
N LEU A 149 -1.48 -13.66 7.65
CA LEU A 149 -0.48 -14.21 6.73
C LEU A 149 -1.07 -15.49 6.12
N THR A 150 -0.95 -15.65 4.81
CA THR A 150 -1.33 -16.86 4.12
C THR A 150 -0.17 -17.86 4.05
N ASP A 151 -0.50 -19.13 3.83
CA ASP A 151 0.50 -20.16 3.56
C ASP A 151 0.48 -20.51 2.05
N PRO A 152 1.43 -19.99 1.24
CA PRO A 152 1.54 -20.29 -0.18
C PRO A 152 2.36 -21.55 -0.48
N SER A 153 2.67 -22.40 0.52
CA SER A 153 3.52 -23.60 0.32
C SER A 153 3.02 -24.50 -0.81
N LYS A 154 1.70 -24.62 -0.98
CA LYS A 154 1.10 -25.37 -2.09
C LYS A 154 1.47 -24.77 -3.45
N LEU A 155 1.37 -23.45 -3.59
CA LEU A 155 1.70 -22.75 -4.84
C LEU A 155 3.20 -22.86 -5.16
N HIS A 156 4.05 -22.76 -4.14
CA HIS A 156 5.50 -22.96 -4.29
C HIS A 156 5.84 -24.38 -4.78
N GLN A 157 5.16 -25.40 -4.25
CA GLN A 157 5.33 -26.80 -4.70
C GLN A 157 4.86 -27.01 -6.15
N LEU A 158 3.87 -26.26 -6.59
CA LEU A 158 3.41 -26.26 -7.99
C LEU A 158 4.35 -25.50 -8.93
N GLY A 159 5.42 -24.87 -8.41
CA GLY A 159 6.48 -24.27 -9.22
C GLY A 159 6.37 -22.77 -9.43
N TRP A 160 5.44 -22.08 -8.76
CA TRP A 160 5.31 -20.62 -8.85
C TRP A 160 5.73 -19.94 -7.56
N LYS A 161 6.40 -18.80 -7.68
CA LYS A 161 6.77 -17.94 -6.55
C LYS A 161 6.71 -16.47 -6.99
N HIS A 162 6.29 -15.60 -6.07
CA HIS A 162 6.33 -14.15 -6.24
C HIS A 162 7.75 -13.67 -6.56
N GLN A 163 7.84 -12.55 -7.29
CA GLN A 163 9.10 -11.98 -7.75
C GLN A 163 9.35 -10.59 -7.17
N VAL A 164 8.29 -9.83 -6.91
CA VAL A 164 8.41 -8.45 -6.46
C VAL A 164 8.44 -8.41 -4.93
N GLU A 165 9.60 -8.03 -4.40
CA GLU A 165 9.81 -7.78 -2.97
C GLU A 165 9.17 -6.45 -2.52
N ILE A 166 8.94 -6.31 -1.21
CA ILE A 166 8.14 -5.21 -0.65
C ILE A 166 8.75 -3.83 -0.91
N GLU A 167 10.08 -3.68 -0.79
CA GLU A 167 10.79 -2.43 -1.06
C GLU A 167 10.67 -2.04 -2.53
N GLU A 168 10.80 -3.02 -3.43
CA GLU A 168 10.65 -2.77 -4.87
C GLU A 168 9.21 -2.36 -5.20
N GLY A 169 8.21 -3.06 -4.65
CA GLY A 169 6.80 -2.74 -4.83
C GLY A 169 6.48 -1.32 -4.35
N ILE A 170 6.98 -0.93 -3.18
CA ILE A 170 6.84 0.44 -2.65
C ILE A 170 7.45 1.47 -3.61
N ALA A 171 8.68 1.23 -4.10
CA ALA A 171 9.35 2.14 -5.03
C ALA A 171 8.61 2.27 -6.37
N ARG A 172 8.06 1.16 -6.89
CA ARG A 172 7.23 1.15 -8.12
C ARG A 172 5.96 1.98 -7.92
N VAL A 173 5.23 1.80 -6.82
CA VAL A 173 4.02 2.59 -6.50
C VAL A 173 4.34 4.05 -6.33
N HIS A 174 5.40 4.38 -5.61
CA HIS A 174 5.82 5.75 -5.41
C HIS A 174 6.18 6.43 -6.74
N ARG A 175 6.97 5.78 -7.59
CA ARG A 175 7.28 6.29 -8.94
C ARG A 175 6.03 6.50 -9.78
N TRP A 176 5.11 5.53 -9.79
CA TRP A 176 3.84 5.65 -10.50
C TRP A 176 3.04 6.86 -9.97
N TYR A 177 2.84 6.96 -8.65
CA TYR A 177 2.09 8.03 -8.02
C TYR A 177 2.64 9.41 -8.38
N VAL A 178 3.96 9.62 -8.28
CA VAL A 178 4.62 10.88 -8.63
C VAL A 178 4.54 11.18 -10.13
N ARG A 179 4.66 10.16 -10.99
CA ARG A 179 4.58 10.32 -12.44
C ARG A 179 3.19 10.76 -12.88
N GLU A 180 2.14 10.10 -12.42
CA GLU A 180 0.75 10.46 -12.77
C GLU A 180 0.42 11.90 -12.30
N THR A 181 0.87 12.29 -11.10
CA THR A 181 0.70 13.68 -10.62
C THR A 181 1.43 14.72 -11.50
N LYS A 182 2.46 14.31 -12.25
CA LYS A 182 3.18 15.17 -13.21
C LYS A 182 2.58 15.13 -14.63
N LEU A 183 2.15 13.97 -15.13
CA LEU A 183 1.66 13.80 -16.51
C LEU A 183 0.32 14.49 -16.77
N ASP A 184 -0.60 14.50 -15.80
CA ASP A 184 -1.86 15.24 -15.90
C ASP A 184 -1.66 16.76 -16.05
N THR A 185 -0.46 17.27 -15.73
CA THR A 185 -0.08 18.67 -15.94
C THR A 185 0.06 18.99 -17.44
N VAL A 186 0.61 18.07 -18.23
CA VAL A 186 0.88 18.29 -19.67
C VAL A 186 -0.39 18.14 -20.50
N VAL A 187 -1.27 17.20 -20.14
CA VAL A 187 -2.52 16.96 -20.85
C VAL A 187 -3.52 18.10 -20.60
N ASN A 188 -3.67 18.57 -19.36
CA ASN A 188 -4.58 19.66 -19.03
C ASN A 188 -4.13 21.05 -19.53
N GLN A 189 -2.83 21.24 -19.83
CA GLN A 189 -2.35 22.45 -20.51
C GLN A 189 -2.65 22.45 -22.00
N ARG A 190 -2.69 21.29 -22.67
CA ARG A 190 -2.97 21.17 -24.10
C ARG A 190 -4.45 21.31 -24.47
N VAL A 191 -5.36 21.09 -23.53
CA VAL A 191 -6.82 21.22 -23.77
C VAL A 191 -7.32 22.67 -23.60
N LYS A 192 -6.44 23.61 -23.19
CA LYS A 192 -6.77 25.04 -22.99
C LYS A 192 -6.23 25.98 -24.09
N THR A 193 -5.81 25.44 -25.23
CA THR A 193 -5.44 26.17 -26.46
C THR A 193 -6.41 25.83 -27.56
#